data_AF-A0A117JXG9-F1
#
_entry.id   AF-A0A117JXG9-F1
#
_cell.length_a   1.000
_cell.length_b   1.000
_cell.length_c   1.000
_cell.angle_alpha   90.00
_cell.angle_beta   90.00
_cell.angle_gamma   90.00
#
_symmetry.space_group_name_H-M   'P 1'
#
loop_
_entity.id
_entity.type
_entity.pdbx_description
1 polymer ?
#
loop_
_entity_poly.entity_id
_entity_poly.type
_entity_poly.pdbx_seq_one_letter_code
_entity_poly.pdbx_strand_id
1 'polypeptide(L)'
;MSTPKVEVDTAQVRLSADQATLLGEEAARSRDAVAGSIAGQESAWKSAGKPGFAKFVGILEDQVQRLRADLTDLGDTLRAAADVYDEQDQAGASALDSSVKRA
;
A
#
# COMPACT_ATOMS: atom_id res chain seq x y z
N MET A 1 8.33 7.61 -33.75
CA MET A 1 7.65 6.73 -32.78
C MET A 1 6.99 7.65 -31.76
N SER A 2 5.66 7.72 -31.74
CA SER A 2 4.95 8.50 -30.72
C SER A 2 4.95 7.70 -29.43
N THR A 3 5.57 8.23 -28.39
CA THR A 3 5.42 7.72 -27.02
C THR A 3 3.94 7.77 -26.65
N PRO A 4 3.36 6.68 -26.12
CA PRO A 4 1.99 6.73 -25.61
C PRO A 4 1.96 7.79 -24.50
N LYS A 5 1.14 8.82 -24.69
CA LYS A 5 0.91 9.84 -23.67
C LYS A 5 0.03 9.17 -22.62
N VAL A 6 0.65 8.64 -21.58
CA VAL A 6 -0.08 8.11 -20.42
C VAL A 6 -0.66 9.33 -19.72
N GLU A 7 -1.97 9.50 -19.83
CA GLU A 7 -2.72 10.53 -19.12
C GLU A 7 -2.90 10.02 -17.68
N VAL A 8 -2.22 10.67 -16.73
CA VAL A 8 -2.21 10.29 -15.31
C VAL A 8 -3.09 11.26 -14.53
N ASP A 9 -4.16 10.75 -13.92
CA ASP A 9 -4.98 11.51 -12.98
C ASP A 9 -4.34 11.45 -11.58
N THR A 10 -3.78 12.56 -11.11
CA THR A 10 -3.10 12.65 -9.81
C THR A 10 -4.05 12.42 -8.63
N ALA A 11 -5.34 12.75 -8.78
CA ALA A 11 -6.35 12.46 -7.76
C ALA A 11 -6.63 10.96 -7.65
N GLN A 12 -6.67 10.25 -8.78
CA GLN A 12 -6.83 8.79 -8.80
C GLN A 12 -5.62 8.08 -8.19
N VAL A 13 -4.40 8.59 -8.43
CA VAL A 13 -3.16 8.05 -7.83
C VAL A 13 -3.17 8.20 -6.31
N ARG A 14 -3.57 9.37 -5.79
CA ARG A 14 -3.70 9.61 -4.35
C ARG A 14 -4.78 8.73 -3.71
N LEU A 15 -5.93 8.56 -4.38
CA LEU A 15 -6.98 7.64 -3.95
C LEU A 15 -6.48 6.20 -3.84
N SER A 16 -5.69 5.74 -4.82
CA SER A 16 -5.08 4.40 -4.77
C SER A 16 -4.09 4.24 -3.62
N ALA A 17 -3.33 5.28 -3.28
CA ALA A 17 -2.44 5.27 -2.11
C ALA A 17 -3.24 5.10 -0.80
N ASP A 18 -4.31 5.89 -0.63
CA ASP A 18 -5.16 5.80 0.57
C ASP A 18 -5.84 4.44 0.70
N GLN A 19 -6.28 3.85 -0.42
CA GLN A 19 -6.83 2.50 -0.47
C GLN A 19 -5.79 1.43 -0.06
N ALA A 20 -4.54 1.57 -0.48
CA ALA A 20 -3.46 0.65 -0.11
C ALA A 20 -3.18 0.69 1.41
N THR A 21 -3.19 1.88 2.03
CA THR A 21 -3.08 2.03 3.48
C THR A 21 -4.23 1.33 4.21
N LEU A 22 -5.47 1.56 3.78
CA LEU A 22 -6.66 0.94 4.38
C LEU A 22 -6.65 -0.60 4.26
N LEU A 23 -6.23 -1.13 3.11
CA LEU A 23 -6.07 -2.57 2.92
C LEU A 23 -5.02 -3.17 3.86
N GLY A 24 -3.90 -2.46 4.07
CA GLY A 24 -2.87 -2.86 5.02
C GLY A 24 -3.37 -2.94 6.46
N GLU A 25 -4.17 -1.96 6.89
CA GLU A 25 -4.80 -1.97 8.22
C GLU A 25 -5.82 -3.09 8.39
N GLU A 26 -6.66 -3.33 7.38
CA GLU A 26 -7.68 -4.38 7.44
C GLU A 26 -7.05 -5.77 7.48
N ALA A 27 -5.99 -6.00 6.71
CA ALA A 27 -5.24 -7.25 6.75
C ALA A 27 -4.64 -7.51 8.14
N ALA A 28 -4.12 -6.47 8.80
CA ALA A 28 -3.60 -6.57 10.17
C ALA A 28 -4.70 -6.95 11.17
N ARG A 29 -5.86 -6.28 11.13
CA ARG A 29 -7.01 -6.58 12.00
C ARG A 29 -7.53 -8.00 11.82
N SER A 30 -7.70 -8.45 10.57
CA SER A 30 -8.16 -9.80 10.26
C SER A 30 -7.24 -10.87 10.86
N ARG A 31 -5.92 -10.65 10.81
CA ARG A 31 -4.93 -11.59 11.35
C ARG A 31 -4.91 -11.60 12.88
N ASP A 32 -5.06 -10.45 13.54
CA ASP A 32 -5.18 -10.41 15.00
C ASP A 32 -6.42 -11.16 15.48
N ALA A 33 -7.52 -11.08 14.72
CA ALA A 33 -8.72 -11.88 14.97
C ALA A 33 -8.44 -13.39 14.79
N VAL A 34 -7.72 -13.80 13.74
CA VAL A 34 -7.30 -15.20 13.53
C VAL A 34 -6.39 -15.67 14.66
N ALA A 35 -5.38 -14.90 15.05
CA ALA A 35 -4.48 -15.24 16.15
C ALA A 35 -5.24 -15.40 17.47
N GLY A 36 -6.17 -14.48 17.77
CA GLY A 36 -7.06 -14.58 18.93
C GLY A 36 -7.96 -15.82 18.90
N SER A 37 -8.54 -16.14 17.74
CA SER A 37 -9.36 -17.34 17.54
C SER A 37 -8.59 -18.62 17.78
N ILE A 38 -7.35 -18.72 17.27
CA ILE A 38 -6.54 -19.93 17.47
C ILE A 38 -6.00 -20.02 18.91
N ALA A 39 -5.62 -18.89 19.53
CA ALA A 39 -5.25 -18.87 20.95
C ALA A 39 -6.39 -19.38 21.85
N GLY A 40 -7.64 -19.06 21.52
CA GLY A 40 -8.84 -19.56 22.20
C GLY A 40 -9.05 -21.09 22.08
N GLN A 41 -8.35 -21.76 21.17
CA GLN A 41 -8.44 -23.21 20.98
C GLN A 41 -7.39 -24.00 21.79
N GLU A 42 -6.59 -23.36 22.64
CA GLU A 42 -5.39 -23.94 23.33
C GLU A 42 -5.58 -25.36 23.89
N SER A 43 -6.78 -25.71 24.37
CA SER A 43 -7.13 -27.03 24.88
C SER A 43 -7.06 -28.15 23.81
N ALA A 44 -7.47 -27.88 22.57
CA ALA A 44 -7.36 -28.80 21.44
C ALA A 44 -5.89 -29.03 21.04
N TRP A 45 -5.04 -28.00 21.16
CA TRP A 45 -3.64 -28.04 20.74
C TRP A 45 -2.70 -28.69 21.76
N LYS A 46 -3.05 -28.68 23.05
CA LYS A 46 -2.37 -29.49 24.08
C LYS A 46 -2.35 -30.98 23.74
N SER A 47 -3.33 -31.45 22.97
CA SER A 47 -3.41 -32.84 22.48
C SER A 47 -2.50 -33.14 21.28
N ALA A 48 -2.02 -32.15 20.52
CA ALA A 48 -1.42 -32.35 19.19
C ALA A 48 0.05 -31.91 19.04
N GLY A 49 0.65 -31.26 20.04
CA GLY A 49 2.08 -30.87 20.05
C GLY A 49 2.32 -29.39 19.76
N LYS A 50 2.59 -28.63 20.82
CA LYS A 50 2.74 -27.16 20.84
C LYS A 50 3.80 -26.51 19.91
N PRO A 51 4.95 -27.12 19.56
CA PRO A 51 6.02 -26.40 18.83
C PRO A 51 5.67 -25.98 17.40
N GLY A 52 4.92 -26.81 16.67
CA GLY A 52 4.55 -26.53 15.27
C GLY A 52 3.60 -25.34 15.15
N PHE A 53 2.72 -25.16 16.13
CA PHE A 53 1.76 -24.06 16.17
C PHE A 53 2.42 -22.71 16.43
N ALA A 54 3.32 -22.64 17.43
CA ALA A 54 4.07 -21.40 17.70
C ALA A 54 4.86 -20.94 16.46
N LYS A 55 5.45 -21.88 15.72
CA LYS A 55 6.13 -21.59 14.45
C LYS A 55 5.19 -21.09 13.36
N PHE A 56 4.00 -21.68 13.24
CA PHE A 56 2.99 -21.23 12.27
C PHE A 56 2.49 -19.80 12.56
N VAL A 57 2.20 -19.49 13.83
CA VAL A 57 1.81 -18.12 14.24
C VAL A 57 2.90 -17.11 13.92
N GLY A 58 4.17 -17.44 14.23
CA GLY A 58 5.30 -16.56 13.91
C GLY A 58 5.46 -16.31 12.40
N ILE A 59 5.29 -17.33 11.56
CA ILE A 59 5.31 -17.16 10.10
C ILE A 59 4.19 -16.22 9.62
N LEU A 60 2.99 -16.34 10.19
CA LEU A 60 1.87 -15.43 9.86
C LEU A 60 2.15 -14.00 10.32
N GLU A 61 2.81 -13.78 11.46
CA GLU A 61 3.22 -12.45 11.92
C GLU A 61 4.20 -11.81 10.96
N ASP A 62 5.26 -12.53 10.60
CA ASP A 62 6.31 -12.05 9.70
C ASP A 62 5.75 -11.68 8.31
N GLN A 63 4.84 -12.51 7.76
CA GLN A 63 4.23 -12.24 6.46
C GLN A 63 3.36 -10.98 6.46
N VAL A 64 2.62 -10.72 7.53
CA VAL A 64 1.79 -9.52 7.65
C VAL A 64 2.63 -8.27 7.83
N GLN A 65 3.69 -8.33 8.64
CA GLN A 65 4.59 -7.18 8.80
C GLN A 65 5.23 -6.80 7.47
N ARG A 66 5.64 -7.79 6.66
CA ARG A 66 6.14 -7.55 5.30
C ARG A 66 5.05 -6.95 4.41
N LEU A 67 3.86 -7.55 4.34
CA LEU A 67 2.77 -7.03 3.51
C LEU A 67 2.38 -5.59 3.89
N ARG A 68 2.34 -5.26 5.18
CA ARG A 68 2.07 -3.90 5.66
C ARG A 68 3.16 -2.94 5.24
N ALA A 69 4.42 -3.33 5.37
CA ALA A 69 5.55 -2.53 4.92
C ALA A 69 5.48 -2.28 3.41
N ASP A 70 5.28 -3.33 2.60
CA ASP A 70 5.19 -3.24 1.15
C ASP A 70 4.03 -2.34 0.69
N LEU A 71 2.86 -2.42 1.34
CA LEU A 71 1.70 -1.57 1.01
C LEU A 71 1.90 -0.11 1.43
N THR A 72 2.61 0.13 2.53
CA THR A 72 2.98 1.48 2.97
C THR A 72 3.95 2.11 1.98
N ASP A 73 5.00 1.38 1.60
CA ASP A 73 6.02 1.82 0.65
C ASP A 73 5.42 2.09 -0.75
N LEU A 74 4.46 1.26 -1.16
CA LEU A 74 3.68 1.50 -2.38
C LEU A 74 2.85 2.79 -2.27
N GLY A 75 2.16 3.01 -1.15
CA GLY A 75 1.39 4.23 -0.91
C GLY A 75 2.25 5.49 -0.96
N ASP A 76 3.43 5.45 -0.34
CA ASP A 76 4.39 6.55 -0.33
C ASP A 76 4.94 6.82 -1.74
N THR A 77 5.25 5.76 -2.49
CA THR A 77 5.68 5.86 -3.89
C THR A 77 4.61 6.48 -4.77
N LEU A 78 3.34 6.07 -4.62
CA LEU A 78 2.22 6.63 -5.37
C LEU A 78 2.03 8.13 -5.06
N ARG A 79 2.13 8.51 -3.78
CA ARG A 79 2.03 9.91 -3.36
C ARG A 79 3.16 10.76 -3.95
N ALA A 80 4.41 10.29 -3.86
CA ALA A 80 5.55 10.97 -4.47
C ALA A 80 5.42 11.10 -6.00
N ALA A 81 4.92 10.06 -6.67
CA ALA A 81 4.66 10.13 -8.11
C ALA A 81 3.60 11.18 -8.46
N ALA A 82 2.50 11.25 -7.70
CA ALA A 82 1.46 12.27 -7.90
C ALA A 82 2.02 13.69 -7.73
N ASP A 83 2.87 13.92 -6.74
CA ASP A 83 3.47 15.24 -6.49
C ASP A 83 4.41 15.67 -7.64
N VAL A 84 5.22 14.74 -8.17
CA VAL A 84 6.06 15.00 -9.35
C VAL A 84 5.22 15.35 -10.57
N TYR A 85 4.07 14.69 -10.77
CA TYR A 85 3.18 15.02 -11.88
C TYR A 85 2.52 16.39 -11.73
N ASP A 86 2.07 16.75 -10.52
CA ASP A 86 1.51 18.08 -10.25
C ASP A 86 2.57 19.18 -10.53
N GLU A 87 3.83 18.97 -10.14
CA GLU A 87 4.93 19.91 -10.44
C GLU A 87 5.19 20.05 -11.94
N GLN A 88 5.19 18.92 -12.67
CA GLN A 88 5.39 18.92 -14.12
C GLN A 88 4.26 19.61 -14.87
N ASP A 89 3.01 19.41 -14.44
CA ASP A 89 1.85 20.05 -15.05
C ASP A 89 1.89 21.56 -14.85
N GLN A 90 2.23 22.04 -13.64
CA GLN A 90 2.39 23.46 -13.36
C GLN A 90 3.53 24.10 -14.16
N ALA A 91 4.68 23.41 -14.27
CA ALA A 91 5.80 23.87 -15.07
C ALA A 91 5.45 23.96 -16.55
N GLY A 92 4.73 22.95 -17.07
CA GLY A 92 4.23 22.92 -18.45
C GLY A 92 3.22 24.05 -18.74
N ALA A 93 2.25 24.25 -17.86
CA ALA A 93 1.26 25.33 -17.97
C ALA A 93 1.94 26.71 -17.98
N SER A 94 2.92 26.92 -17.11
CA SER A 94 3.69 28.17 -17.04
C SER A 94 4.51 28.42 -18.30
N ALA A 95 5.12 27.37 -18.87
CA ALA A 95 5.87 27.46 -20.12
C ALA A 95 4.94 27.83 -21.30
N LEU A 96 3.75 27.23 -21.37
CA LEU A 96 2.74 27.54 -22.38
C LEU A 96 2.22 28.97 -22.28
N ASP A 97 1.83 29.45 -21.09
CA ASP A 97 1.40 30.84 -20.87
C ASP A 97 2.48 31.86 -21.28
N SER A 98 3.74 31.57 -20.94
CA SER A 98 4.87 32.43 -21.33
C SER A 98 5.15 32.45 -22.84
N SER A 99 4.75 31.41 -23.56
CA SER A 99 4.91 31.30 -25.01
C SER A 99 3.76 32.02 -25.73
N VAL A 100 2.53 31.90 -25.23
CA VAL A 100 1.35 32.62 -25.74
C VAL A 100 1.51 34.13 -25.58
N LYS A 101 2.03 34.61 -24.45
CA LYS A 101 2.28 36.05 -24.23
C LYS A 101 3.40 36.65 -25.10
N ARG A 102 4.24 35.81 -25.71
CA ARG A 102 5.36 36.23 -26.58
C ARG A 102 5.03 36.13 -28.08
N ALA A 103 3.86 35.60 -28.43
CA ALA A 103 3.34 35.52 -29.80
C ALA A 103 2.41 36.70 -30.10
#